data_AF-X1GJY6-F1
#
_entry.id   AF-X1GJY6-F1
#
_cell.length_a   1.000
_cell.length_b   1.000
_cell.length_c   1.000
_cell.angle_alpha   90.00
_cell.angle_beta   90.00
_cell.angle_gamma   90.00
#
_symmetry.space_group_name_H-M   'P 1'
#
loop_
_entity.id
_entity.type
_entity.pdbx_description
1 polymer ?
#
loop_
_entity_poly.entity_id
_entity_poly.type
_entity_poly.pdbx_seq_one_letter_code
_entity_poly.pdbx_strand_id
1 'polypeptide(L)'
;MQNTRIKPLNQWALHEIFVKGRSQRAVAAEVGMTGSAMSQLVRKAWQRYLDLPANCTRLTTLTITIPARYEPALQAWVRDAYRLANQNEQDTAT
;
A
#
# COMPACT_ATOMS: atom_id res chain seq x y z
N MET A 1 11.05 3.88 -21.81
CA MET A 1 10.02 3.82 -20.75
C MET A 1 9.02 4.95 -20.96
N GLN A 2 7.78 4.65 -21.31
CA GLN A 2 6.75 5.68 -21.52
C GLN A 2 6.43 6.36 -20.19
N ASN A 3 6.81 7.62 -20.08
CA ASN A 3 6.49 8.49 -18.96
C ASN A 3 4.98 8.81 -19.00
N THR A 4 4.15 7.87 -18.53
CA THR A 4 2.70 8.09 -18.40
C THR A 4 2.49 8.96 -17.17
N ARG A 5 2.54 10.28 -17.39
CA ARG A 5 2.18 11.31 -16.43
C ARG A 5 0.85 10.93 -15.77
N ILE A 6 0.90 10.56 -14.49
CA ILE A 6 -0.31 10.30 -13.71
C ILE A 6 -1.10 11.62 -13.70
N LYS A 7 -2.39 11.57 -14.02
CA LYS A 7 -3.25 12.77 -13.97
C LYS A 7 -3.20 13.37 -12.56
N PRO A 8 -3.16 14.70 -12.38
CA PRO A 8 -3.08 15.32 -11.06
C PRO A 8 -4.14 14.80 -10.07
N LEU A 9 -5.36 14.56 -10.55
CA LEU A 9 -6.45 13.97 -9.76
C LEU A 9 -6.11 12.57 -9.22
N ASN A 10 -5.48 11.73 -10.04
CA ASN A 10 -5.06 10.39 -9.63
C ASN A 10 -3.91 10.47 -8.63
N GLN A 11 -2.98 11.43 -8.78
CA GLN A 11 -1.90 11.63 -7.83
C GLN A 11 -2.43 12.06 -6.46
N TRP A 12 -3.40 12.98 -6.44
CA TRP A 12 -4.09 13.37 -5.20
C TRP A 12 -4.81 12.17 -4.56
N ALA A 13 -5.58 11.40 -5.34
CA ALA A 13 -6.29 10.24 -4.82
C ALA A 13 -5.34 9.18 -4.24
N LEU A 14 -4.21 8.93 -4.90
CA LEU A 14 -3.19 8.01 -4.42
C LEU A 14 -2.52 8.50 -3.12
N HIS A 15 -2.29 9.80 -2.98
CA HIS A 15 -1.77 10.40 -1.75
C HIS A 15 -2.77 10.23 -0.59
N GLU A 16 -4.05 10.52 -0.81
CA GLU A 16 -5.10 10.35 0.20
C GLU A 16 -5.20 8.90 0.71
N ILE A 17 -4.98 7.93 -0.18
CA ILE A 17 -5.04 6.50 0.16
C ILE A 17 -3.75 6.05 0.84
N PHE A 18 -2.58 6.24 0.20
CA PHE A 18 -1.32 5.68 0.69
C PHE A 18 -0.68 6.47 1.84
N VAL A 19 -0.87 7.79 1.87
CA VAL A 19 -0.23 8.66 2.88
C VAL A 19 -1.19 9.02 4.00
N LYS A 20 -2.47 9.31 3.67
CA LYS A 20 -3.49 9.69 4.67
C LYS A 20 -4.33 8.52 5.16
N GLY A 21 -4.18 7.32 4.59
CA GLY A 21 -4.87 6.11 5.03
C GLY A 21 -6.38 6.11 4.77
N ARG A 22 -6.89 6.98 3.88
CA ARG A 22 -8.32 7.05 3.57
C ARG A 22 -8.76 5.81 2.79
N SER A 23 -10.00 5.39 3.02
CA SER A 23 -10.54 4.22 2.32
C SER A 23 -10.69 4.49 0.82
N GLN A 24 -10.37 3.49 -0.01
CA GLN A 24 -10.50 3.60 -1.47
C GLN A 24 -11.94 3.92 -1.91
N ARG A 25 -12.96 3.40 -1.18
CA ARG A 25 -14.37 3.66 -1.47
C ARG A 25 -14.74 5.12 -1.25
N ALA A 26 -14.28 5.73 -0.15
CA ALA A 26 -14.55 7.13 0.15
C ALA A 26 -13.92 8.05 -0.91
N VAL A 27 -12.64 7.81 -1.24
CA VAL A 27 -11.93 8.60 -2.25
C VAL A 27 -12.55 8.41 -3.64
N ALA A 28 -12.96 7.19 -4.00
CA ALA A 28 -13.62 6.91 -5.28
C ALA A 28 -14.92 7.70 -5.44
N ALA A 29 -15.76 7.75 -4.39
CA ALA A 29 -16.99 8.53 -4.39
C ALA A 29 -16.72 10.04 -4.57
N GLU A 30 -15.68 10.56 -3.90
CA GLU A 30 -15.31 11.98 -3.95
C GLU A 30 -14.82 12.43 -5.34
N VAL A 31 -14.08 11.57 -6.04
CA VAL A 31 -13.55 11.89 -7.38
C VAL A 31 -14.46 11.42 -8.52
N GLY A 32 -15.64 10.87 -8.21
CA GLY A 32 -16.59 10.37 -9.21
C GLY A 32 -16.10 9.12 -9.97
N MET A 33 -15.26 8.29 -9.34
CA MET A 33 -14.78 7.03 -9.90
C MET A 33 -15.52 5.84 -9.32
N THR A 34 -15.63 4.75 -10.10
CA THR A 34 -16.09 3.48 -9.56
C THR A 34 -15.05 2.89 -8.60
N GLY A 35 -15.50 2.10 -7.62
CA GLY A 35 -14.61 1.39 -6.70
C GLY A 35 -13.64 0.45 -7.42
N SER A 36 -14.05 -0.16 -8.53
CA SER A 36 -13.18 -1.00 -9.36
C SER A 36 -12.10 -0.21 -10.07
N ALA A 37 -12.43 0.95 -10.65
CA ALA A 37 -11.46 1.84 -11.28
C ALA A 37 -10.44 2.37 -10.26
N MET A 38 -10.90 2.73 -9.06
CA MET A 38 -10.02 3.13 -7.96
C MET A 38 -9.10 1.98 -7.52
N SER A 39 -9.65 0.77 -7.35
CA SER A 39 -8.84 -0.41 -6.98
C SER A 39 -7.77 -0.72 -8.03
N GLN A 40 -8.10 -0.59 -9.32
CA GLN A 40 -7.14 -0.76 -10.41
C GLN A 40 -6.07 0.33 -10.41
N LEU A 41 -6.43 1.58 -10.13
CA LEU A 41 -5.49 2.69 -10.00
C LEU A 41 -4.49 2.44 -8.86
N VAL A 42 -4.99 2.09 -7.68
CA VAL A 42 -4.18 1.78 -6.50
C VAL A 42 -3.25 0.60 -6.79
N ARG A 43 -3.77 -0.49 -7.35
CA ARG A 43 -2.97 -1.67 -7.69
C ARG A 43 -1.84 -1.34 -8.67
N LYS A 44 -2.11 -0.57 -9.72
CA LYS A 44 -1.09 -0.16 -10.70
C LYS A 44 -0.02 0.73 -10.07
N ALA A 45 -0.41 1.66 -9.21
CA ALA A 45 0.53 2.54 -8.51
C ALA A 45 1.42 1.73 -7.54
N TRP A 46 0.83 0.80 -6.80
CA TRP A 46 1.57 -0.10 -5.92
C TRP A 46 2.55 -0.97 -6.70
N GLN A 47 2.11 -1.60 -7.80
CA GLN A 47 2.99 -2.41 -8.64
C GLN A 47 4.16 -1.59 -9.19
N ARG A 48 3.91 -0.37 -9.67
CA ARG A 48 4.97 0.54 -10.13
C ARG A 48 5.98 0.85 -9.04
N TYR A 49 5.53 1.05 -7.80
CA TYR A 49 6.41 1.24 -6.66
C TYR A 49 7.27 0.00 -6.38
N LEU A 50 6.68 -1.20 -6.45
CA LEU A 50 7.40 -2.46 -6.31
C LEU A 50 8.42 -2.71 -7.45
N ASP A 51 8.13 -2.23 -8.66
CA ASP A 51 8.97 -2.42 -9.85
C ASP A 51 10.15 -1.43 -9.90
N LEU A 52 10.24 -0.44 -8.99
CA LEU A 52 11.35 0.51 -8.96
C LEU A 52 12.65 -0.22 -8.56
N PRO A 53 13.73 -0.11 -9.37
CA PRO A 53 15.01 -0.71 -9.02
C PRO A 53 15.58 -0.04 -7.76
N ALA A 54 15.58 -0.83 -6.69
CA ALA A 54 16.08 -0.69 -5.33
C ALA A 54 16.83 0.61 -4.95
N ASN A 55 16.34 1.25 -3.89
CA ASN A 55 17.18 1.60 -2.74
C ASN A 55 16.33 1.54 -1.44
N CYS A 56 16.77 0.69 -0.51
CA CYS A 56 16.39 0.55 0.92
C CYS A 56 15.25 -0.37 1.40
N THR A 57 14.47 -1.07 0.57
CA THR A 57 13.56 -2.10 1.14
C THR A 57 13.30 -3.24 0.16
N ARG A 58 13.83 -4.43 0.44
CA ARG A 58 13.50 -5.65 -0.31
C ARG A 58 12.09 -6.11 0.09
N LEU A 59 11.07 -5.56 -0.55
CA LEU A 59 9.68 -5.91 -0.30
C LEU A 59 9.39 -7.31 -0.89
N THR A 60 9.03 -8.26 -0.03
CA THR A 60 8.58 -9.59 -0.43
C THR A 60 7.08 -9.70 -0.14
N THR A 61 6.26 -9.80 -1.18
CA THR A 61 4.81 -10.01 -1.03
C THR A 61 4.53 -11.51 -1.06
N LEU A 62 3.89 -12.04 -0.01
CA LEU A 62 3.46 -13.43 0.08
C LEU A 62 1.93 -13.50 0.07
N THR A 63 1.37 -14.24 -0.88
CA THR A 63 -0.06 -14.57 -0.93
C THR A 63 -0.24 -16.00 -0.44
N ILE A 64 -0.95 -16.19 0.68
CA ILE A 64 -1.26 -17.51 1.25
C ILE A 64 -2.77 -17.75 1.35
N THR A 65 -3.19 -19.00 1.18
CA THR A 65 -4.57 -19.42 1.45
C THR A 65 -4.60 -20.10 2.82
N ILE A 66 -5.37 -19.53 3.75
CA ILE A 66 -5.52 -20.06 5.12
C ILE A 66 -7.01 -20.19 5.48
N PRO A 67 -7.37 -21.12 6.38
CA PRO A 67 -8.72 -21.13 6.96
C PRO A 67 -9.04 -19.80 7.66
N ALA A 68 -10.27 -19.30 7.46
CA ALA A 68 -10.69 -17.98 7.96
C ALA A 68 -10.50 -17.78 9.48
N ARG A 69 -10.59 -18.85 10.27
CA ARG A 69 -10.32 -18.82 11.71
C ARG A 69 -8.92 -18.31 12.09
N TYR A 70 -7.96 -18.35 11.17
CA TYR A 70 -6.60 -17.88 11.39
C TYR A 70 -6.36 -16.43 10.92
N GLU A 71 -7.35 -15.78 10.29
CA GLU A 71 -7.23 -14.39 9.85
C GLU A 71 -6.85 -13.44 11.01
N PRO A 72 -7.45 -13.51 12.21
CA PRO A 72 -7.08 -12.64 13.32
C PRO A 72 -5.61 -12.82 13.75
N ALA A 73 -5.12 -14.06 13.76
CA ALA A 73 -3.75 -14.38 14.12
C ALA A 73 -2.75 -13.86 13.09
N LEU A 74 -3.06 -13.97 11.79
CA LEU A 74 -2.23 -13.41 10.73
C LEU A 74 -2.16 -11.87 10.84
N GLN A 75 -3.30 -11.21 11.07
CA GLN A 75 -3.33 -9.76 11.25
C GLN A 75 -2.56 -9.31 12.50
N ALA A 76 -2.60 -10.07 13.59
CA ALA A 76 -1.81 -9.79 14.80
C ALA A 76 -0.31 -9.92 14.51
N TRP A 77 0.11 -11.01 13.87
CA TRP A 77 1.50 -11.22 13.48
C TRP A 77 2.04 -10.12 12.56
N VAL A 78 1.29 -9.69 11.54
CA VAL A 78 1.69 -8.59 10.66
C VAL A 78 1.89 -7.28 11.45
N ARG A 79 0.98 -6.99 12.40
CA ARG A 79 1.09 -5.80 13.26
C ARG A 79 2.32 -5.85 14.15
N ASP A 80 2.60 -6.99 14.76
CA ASP A 80 3.77 -7.17 15.62
C ASP A 80 5.08 -7.12 14.82
N ALA A 81 5.14 -7.77 13.65
CA ALA A 81 6.29 -7.71 12.77
C ALA A 81 6.60 -6.27 12.33
N TYR A 82 5.56 -5.49 12.01
CA TYR A 82 5.70 -4.07 11.68
C TYR A 82 6.23 -3.25 12.86
N ARG A 83 5.69 -3.46 14.06
CA ARG A 83 6.15 -2.79 15.29
C ARG A 83 7.62 -3.08 15.57
N LEU A 84 8.02 -4.35 15.50
CA LEU A 84 9.40 -4.79 15.77
C LEU A 84 10.40 -4.24 14.74
N ALA A 85 10.02 -4.20 13.46
CA ALA A 85 10.87 -3.63 12.42
C ALA A 85 11.17 -2.14 12.68
N ASN A 86 10.16 -1.36 13.06
CA ASN A 86 10.31 0.08 13.28
C ASN A 86 10.95 0.45 14.63
N GLN A 87 10.93 -0.46 15.62
CA GLN A 87 11.67 -0.27 16.87
C GLN A 87 13.18 -0.32 16.64
N ASN A 88 13.66 -1.26 15.81
CA ASN A 88 15.08 -1.40 15.52
C ASN A 88 15.67 -0.21 14.74
N GLU A 89 14.85 0.54 13.99
CA GLU A 89 15.30 1.75 13.28
C GLU A 89 15.56 2.93 14.24
N GLN A 90 14.88 2.98 15.39
CA GLN A 90 15.04 4.07 16.36
C GLN A 90 16.30 3.93 17.22
N ASP A 91 16.71 2.70 17.54
CA ASP A 91 17.91 2.46 18.37
C ASP A 91 19.23 2.70 17.62
N THR A 92 19.23 2.64 16.27
CA THR A 92 20.42 2.90 15.44
C THR A 92 20.69 4.38 15.14
N ALA A 93 19.86 5.30 15.62
CA ALA A 93 19.94 6.74 15.34
C ALA A 93 20.55 7.59 16.49
N THR A 94 21.29 6.96 17.41
CA THR A 94 21.97 7.63 18.55
C THR A 94 23.48 7.51 18.43
#